data_AF-A0A7L0MVA0-F1
#
_entry.id   AF-A0A7L0MVA0-F1
#
_cell.length_a   1.000
_cell.length_b   1.000
_cell.length_c   1.000
_cell.angle_alpha   90.00
_cell.angle_beta   90.00
_cell.angle_gamma   90.00
#
_symmetry.space_group_name_H-M   'P 1'
#
loop_
_entity.id
_entity.type
_entity.pdbx_description
1 polymer ?
#
loop_
_entity_poly.entity_id
_entity_poly.type
_entity_poly.pdbx_seq_one_letter_code
_entity_poly.pdbx_strand_id
1 'polypeptide(L)'
;GYPNVGKSSLINSLKRSRACGVGATPGVTRCLQAVQLDRHIQLLDCPGVVMETGAPPAAAPLRGALAPQRLRDPLTPAAAILRRCPPQQVTWG
;
A
#
# COMPACT_ATOMS: atom_id res chain seq x y z
N GLY A 1 -7.81 6.03 3.50
CA GLY A 1 -6.64 5.38 4.14
C GLY A 1 -5.43 5.42 3.22
N TYR A 2 -4.23 5.14 3.72
CA TYR A 2 -2.99 5.17 2.93
C TYR A 2 -3.01 4.15 1.77
N PRO A 3 -2.27 4.35 0.67
CA PRO A 3 -2.08 3.32 -0.35
C PRO A 3 -1.53 2.01 0.25
N ASN A 4 -1.82 0.89 -0.39
CA ASN A 4 -1.24 -0.43 -0.06
C ASN A 4 -1.47 -0.99 1.37
N VAL A 5 -2.31 -0.37 2.19
CA VAL A 5 -2.68 -0.90 3.52
C VAL A 5 -3.74 -2.02 3.49
N GLY A 6 -4.09 -2.53 2.32
CA GLY A 6 -5.00 -3.69 2.19
C GLY A 6 -6.50 -3.39 2.20
N LYS A 7 -6.93 -2.14 1.98
CA LYS A 7 -8.37 -1.74 1.93
C LYS A 7 -9.21 -2.64 1.01
N SER A 8 -8.83 -2.74 -0.26
CA SER A 8 -9.51 -3.55 -1.28
C SER A 8 -9.42 -5.05 -0.99
N SER A 9 -8.31 -5.49 -0.39
CA SER A 9 -8.14 -6.89 0.04
C SER A 9 -9.10 -7.26 1.17
N LEU A 10 -9.31 -6.34 2.13
CA LEU A 10 -10.27 -6.53 3.22
C LEU A 10 -11.70 -6.61 2.67
N ILE A 11 -12.07 -5.74 1.74
CA ILE A 11 -13.40 -5.78 1.09
C ILE A 11 -13.62 -7.11 0.36
N ASN A 12 -12.63 -7.58 -0.41
CA ASN A 12 -12.71 -8.88 -1.08
C ASN A 12 -12.85 -10.04 -0.09
N SER A 13 -12.14 -9.98 1.04
CA SER A 13 -12.24 -11.00 2.10
C SER A 13 -13.64 -11.01 2.72
N LEU A 14 -14.19 -9.85 3.06
CA LEU A 14 -15.56 -9.72 3.58
C LEU A 14 -16.58 -10.21 2.55
N LYS A 15 -16.41 -9.86 1.27
CA LYS A 15 -17.31 -10.28 0.19
C LYS A 15 -17.17 -11.76 -0.17
N ARG A 16 -16.06 -12.40 0.21
CA ARG A 16 -15.67 -13.76 -0.20
C ARG A 16 -15.58 -13.94 -1.71
N SER A 17 -15.30 -12.86 -2.43
CA SER A 17 -15.12 -12.85 -3.88
C SER A 17 -14.21 -11.70 -4.30
N ARG A 18 -13.75 -11.74 -5.56
CA ARG A 18 -12.86 -10.70 -6.11
C ARG A 18 -13.66 -9.54 -6.69
N ALA A 19 -14.22 -8.70 -5.83
CA ALA A 19 -15.01 -7.53 -6.21
C ALA A 19 -14.15 -6.30 -6.54
N CYS A 20 -13.07 -6.08 -5.79
CA CYS A 20 -12.12 -4.99 -5.98
C CYS A 20 -10.81 -5.49 -6.60
N GLY A 21 -10.17 -4.65 -7.43
CA GLY A 21 -8.79 -4.86 -7.86
C GLY A 21 -7.81 -4.76 -6.68
N VAL A 22 -6.78 -5.62 -6.67
CA VAL A 22 -5.71 -5.60 -5.66
C VAL A 22 -4.35 -5.71 -6.32
N GLY A 23 -3.33 -5.12 -5.71
CA GLY A 23 -1.95 -5.17 -6.19
C GLY A 23 -0.98 -4.53 -5.19
N ALA A 24 0.32 -4.76 -5.39
CA ALA A 24 1.37 -4.24 -4.52
C ALA A 24 1.77 -2.78 -4.87
N THR A 25 1.25 -2.23 -5.97
CA THR A 25 1.56 -0.88 -6.41
C THR A 25 0.47 0.11 -5.98
N PRO A 26 0.85 1.33 -5.57
CA PRO A 26 -0.11 2.41 -5.36
C PRO A 26 -0.90 2.72 -6.64
N GLY A 27 -2.16 3.15 -6.48
CA GLY A 27 -3.00 3.57 -7.60
C GLY A 27 -3.76 2.44 -8.31
N VAL A 28 -3.84 1.25 -7.71
CA VAL A 28 -4.74 0.17 -8.19
C VAL A 28 -6.20 0.63 -8.16
N THR A 29 -6.67 1.13 -7.02
CA THR A 29 -7.98 1.78 -6.90
C THR A 29 -7.87 3.23 -7.35
N ARG A 30 -8.38 3.54 -8.55
CA ARG A 30 -8.30 4.87 -9.19
C ARG A 30 -9.54 5.73 -8.97
N CYS A 31 -10.71 5.09 -8.85
CA CYS A 31 -11.98 5.73 -8.61
C CYS A 31 -12.66 5.10 -7.38
N LEU A 32 -13.57 5.86 -6.78
CA LEU A 32 -14.47 5.35 -5.76
C LEU A 32 -15.41 4.33 -6.38
N GLN A 33 -15.57 3.18 -5.72
CA GLN A 33 -16.45 2.10 -6.17
C GLN A 33 -17.27 1.57 -5.00
N ALA A 34 -18.52 1.22 -5.28
CA ALA A 34 -19.43 0.62 -4.32
C ALA A 34 -19.44 -0.90 -4.47
N VAL A 35 -19.32 -1.63 -3.37
CA VAL A 35 -19.41 -3.09 -3.31
C VAL A 35 -20.55 -3.48 -2.39
N GLN A 36 -21.59 -4.08 -2.96
CA GLN A 36 -22.70 -4.61 -2.17
C GLN A 36 -22.25 -5.87 -1.42
N LEU A 37 -22.24 -5.83 -0.09
CA LEU A 37 -21.84 -6.97 0.73
C LEU A 37 -23.00 -7.96 0.85
N ASP A 38 -24.16 -7.46 1.29
CA ASP A 38 -25.42 -8.19 1.43
C ASP A 38 -26.62 -7.26 1.12
N ARG A 39 -27.85 -7.63 1.50
CA ARG A 39 -29.06 -6.83 1.20
C ARG A 39 -29.16 -5.50 1.99
N HIS A 40 -28.37 -5.31 3.04
CA HIS A 40 -28.43 -4.14 3.91
C HIS A 40 -27.13 -3.32 3.95
N ILE A 41 -26.00 -3.93 3.57
CA ILE A 41 -24.67 -3.33 3.73
C ILE A 41 -24.01 -3.14 2.36
N GLN A 42 -23.60 -1.90 2.11
CA GLN A 42 -22.75 -1.51 0.99
C GLN A 42 -21.44 -0.94 1.52
N LEU A 43 -20.32 -1.39 0.98
CA LEU A 43 -19.00 -0.87 1.29
C LEU A 43 -18.50 0.02 0.15
N LEU A 44 -17.71 1.04 0.49
CA LEU A 44 -17.07 1.92 -0.48
C LEU A 44 -15.57 1.67 -0.48
N ASP A 45 -15.02 1.25 -1.63
CA ASP A 45 -13.57 1.22 -1.84
C ASP A 45 -13.11 2.50 -2.51
N CYS A 46 -12.14 3.17 -1.93
CA CYS A 46 -11.67 4.49 -2.34
C CYS A 46 -10.15 4.46 -2.60
N PRO A 47 -9.65 5.34 -3.49
CA PRO A 47 -8.22 5.51 -3.69
C PRO A 47 -7.46 5.75 -2.38
N GLY A 48 -6.22 5.27 -2.33
CA GLY A 48 -5.33 5.59 -1.21
C GLY A 48 -4.89 7.06 -1.25
N VAL A 49 -4.89 7.73 -0.10
CA VAL A 49 -4.48 9.15 0.01
C VAL A 49 -3.18 9.24 0.78
N VAL A 50 -2.23 10.04 0.27
CA VAL A 50 -0.96 10.37 0.91
C VAL A 50 -1.01 11.85 1.26
N MET A 51 -0.92 12.19 2.54
CA MET A 51 -0.84 13.59 2.98
C MET A 51 0.63 13.99 3.14
N GLU A 52 0.99 15.18 2.68
CA GLU A 52 2.32 15.75 2.89
C GLU A 52 2.47 16.13 4.37
N THR A 53 3.19 15.30 5.11
CA THR A 53 3.28 15.40 6.58
C THR A 53 4.63 15.97 7.04
N GLY A 54 5.34 16.71 6.18
CA GLY A 54 6.71 17.19 6.47
C GLY A 54 7.70 16.05 6.76
N ALA A 55 7.33 14.81 6.42
CA ALA A 55 8.09 13.62 6.74
C ALA A 55 9.37 13.54 5.89
N PRO A 56 10.42 12.85 6.39
CA PRO A 56 11.67 12.70 5.64
C PRO A 56 11.43 12.01 4.29
N PRO A 57 12.25 12.28 3.26
CA PRO A 57 12.04 11.79 1.89
C PRO A 57 11.88 10.27 1.78
N ALA A 58 12.53 9.50 2.67
CA ALA A 58 12.44 8.05 2.72
C ALA A 58 11.08 7.52 3.22
N ALA A 59 10.29 8.32 3.95
CA ALA A 59 9.14 7.84 4.70
C ALA A 59 8.00 7.33 3.79
N ALA A 60 7.66 8.06 2.73
CA ALA A 60 6.60 7.65 1.81
C ALA A 60 6.95 6.37 1.01
N PRO A 61 8.17 6.24 0.43
CA PRO A 61 8.64 4.98 -0.14
C PRO A 61 8.55 3.79 0.81
N LEU A 62 9.05 3.94 2.05
CA LEU A 62 9.07 2.87 3.04
C LEU A 62 7.67 2.45 3.53
N ARG A 63 6.68 3.33 3.40
CA ARG A 63 5.27 3.03 3.70
C ARG A 63 4.50 2.48 2.50
N GLY A 64 5.16 2.28 1.36
CA GLY A 64 4.52 1.74 0.16
C GLY A 64 3.58 2.73 -0.53
N ALA A 65 3.78 4.05 -0.38
CA ALA A 65 3.02 5.05 -1.14
C ALA A 65 3.53 5.26 -2.57
N LEU A 66 4.74 4.80 -2.87
CA LEU A 66 5.35 4.94 -4.18
C LEU A 66 5.76 3.57 -4.71
N ALA A 67 5.50 3.33 -6.00
CA ALA A 67 6.00 2.14 -6.68
C ALA A 67 7.54 2.22 -6.76
N PRO A 68 8.28 1.11 -6.54
CA PRO A 68 9.75 1.12 -6.59
C PRO A 68 10.31 1.72 -7.88
N GLN A 69 9.64 1.49 -9.01
CA GLN A 69 10.05 2.00 -10.33
C GLN A 69 9.96 3.54 -10.47
N ARG A 70 9.26 4.21 -9.54
CA ARG A 70 9.08 5.67 -9.54
C ARG A 70 9.99 6.39 -8.55
N LEU A 71 10.83 5.67 -7.81
CA LEU A 71 11.80 6.25 -6.88
C LEU A 71 12.87 7.02 -7.66
N ARG A 72 13.01 8.32 -7.39
CA ARG A 72 14.12 9.12 -7.91
C ARG A 72 15.44 8.77 -7.26
N ASP A 73 15.41 8.51 -5.95
CA ASP A 73 16.54 8.05 -5.17
C ASP A 73 16.15 6.74 -4.47
N PRO A 74 16.54 5.58 -5.04
CA PRO A 74 16.30 4.28 -4.41
C PRO A 74 17.32 3.94 -3.31
N LEU A 75 18.47 4.61 -3.25
CA LEU A 75 19.53 4.29 -2.29
C LEU A 75 19.14 4.74 -0.87
N THR A 76 18.55 5.92 -0.73
CA THR A 76 18.06 6.42 0.57
C THR A 76 17.11 5.45 1.29
N PRO A 77 16.01 4.98 0.67
CA PRO A 77 15.13 3.99 1.31
C PRO A 77 15.81 2.63 1.49
N ALA A 78 16.67 2.18 0.58
CA ALA A 78 17.41 0.92 0.73
C ALA A 78 18.34 0.95 1.95
N ALA A 79 19.13 2.01 2.12
CA ALA A 79 19.99 2.20 3.28
C ALA A 79 19.18 2.27 4.59
N ALA A 80 18.00 2.89 4.55
CA ALA A 80 17.11 2.93 5.70
C ALA A 80 16.53 1.55 6.09
N ILE A 81 16.28 0.67 5.11
CA ILE A 81 15.90 -0.74 5.36
C ILE A 81 17.07 -1.48 5.99
N LEU A 82 18.27 -1.40 5.38
CA LEU A 82 19.46 -2.10 5.87
C LEU A 82 19.80 -1.75 7.32
N ARG A 83 19.64 -0.47 7.71
CA ARG A 83 19.83 -0.03 9.11
C ARG A 83 18.84 -0.64 10.11
N ARG A 84 17.69 -1.15 9.64
CA ARG A 84 16.64 -1.76 10.47
C ARG A 84 16.70 -3.29 10.46
N CYS A 85 17.44 -3.89 9.54
CA CYS A 85 17.57 -5.34 9.44
C CYS A 85 18.78 -5.82 10.26
N PRO A 86 18.62 -6.83 11.13
CA PRO A 86 19.74 -7.54 11.73
C PRO A 86 20.65 -8.14 10.64
N PRO A 87 21.98 -8.20 10.87
CA PRO A 87 22.92 -8.75 9.89
C PRO A 87 22.53 -10.15 9.39
N GLN A 88 22.01 -11.00 10.30
CA GLN A 88 21.58 -12.37 10.00
C GLN A 88 20.43 -12.46 8.98
N GLN A 89 19.65 -11.38 8.79
CA GLN A 89 18.57 -11.34 7.79
C GLN A 89 19.03 -10.84 6.42
N VAL A 90 20.27 -10.36 6.31
CA VAL A 90 20.81 -9.70 5.11
C VAL A 90 22.00 -10.46 4.53
N THR A 91 22.79 -11.13 5.37
CA THR A 91 23.86 -12.01 4.93
C THR A 91 23.29 -13.41 4.68
N TRP A 92 23.42 -13.89 3.44
CA TRP A 92 23.27 -15.31 3.15
C TRP A 92 24.46 -16.03 3.79
N GLY A 93 24.18 -16.90 4.77
CA GLY A 93 25.14 -17.86 5.29
C GLY A 93 25.38 -18.98 4.30
#